data_AF-G2YCQ3-F1
#
_entry.id   AF-G2YCQ3-F1
#
_cell.length_a   1.000
_cell.length_b   1.000
_cell.length_c   1.000
_cell.angle_alpha   90.00
_cell.angle_beta   90.00
_cell.angle_gamma   90.00
#
_symmetry.space_group_name_H-M   'P 1'
#
loop_
_entity.id
_entity.type
_entity.pdbx_description
1 polymer ?
#
loop_
_entity_poly.entity_id
_entity_poly.type
_entity_poly.pdbx_seq_one_letter_code
_entity_poly.pdbx_strand_id
1 'polypeptide(L)'
;MASSQSNGGNGVYSPELRLKNFQRSIVLSIFLWPSLSLAVTSLWGGPESSDKREYIAGTLIDLLSEEENKEVEADWIETILLQFMSDEFEVNVDDGSAMEVANGGKQFVQEVGEGMGSEGWKE
;
A
#
# COMPACT_ATOMS: atom_id res chain seq x y z
N MET A 1 10.59 42.57 -13.05
CA MET A 1 11.74 42.27 -12.17
C MET A 1 11.18 42.32 -10.76
N ALA A 2 11.07 41.27 -9.96
CA ALA A 2 11.98 40.16 -9.79
C ALA A 2 11.26 38.80 -9.71
N SER A 3 11.96 37.79 -10.20
CA SER A 3 11.69 36.37 -9.97
C SER A 3 11.93 36.03 -8.50
N SER A 4 11.10 35.14 -7.94
CA SER A 4 11.48 34.33 -6.79
C SER A 4 11.09 32.88 -7.07
N GLN A 5 12.04 32.13 -7.62
CA GLN A 5 12.08 30.69 -7.47
C GLN A 5 12.57 30.38 -6.04
N SER A 6 11.85 29.53 -5.30
CA SER A 6 12.41 28.37 -4.57
C SER A 6 11.43 27.84 -3.52
N ASN A 7 10.76 26.72 -3.80
CA ASN A 7 10.78 25.56 -2.89
C ASN A 7 10.29 24.30 -3.62
N GLY A 8 11.12 23.78 -4.52
CA GLY A 8 10.85 22.58 -5.31
C GLY A 8 11.36 21.29 -4.66
N GLY A 9 11.24 21.14 -3.34
CA GLY A 9 11.66 19.94 -2.62
C GLY A 9 10.69 19.65 -1.49
N ASN A 10 10.01 18.50 -1.57
CA ASN A 10 9.10 17.90 -0.58
C ASN A 10 7.66 18.45 -0.45
N GLY A 11 7.20 19.36 -1.32
CA GLY A 11 5.86 19.97 -1.27
C GLY A 11 5.02 19.90 -2.56
N VAL A 12 5.24 18.89 -3.43
CA VAL A 12 4.70 18.91 -4.81
C VAL A 12 3.20 18.55 -4.89
N TYR A 13 2.65 17.87 -3.89
CA TYR A 13 1.27 17.35 -3.91
C TYR A 13 0.46 17.78 -2.70
N SER A 14 -0.80 18.18 -2.91
CA SER A 14 -1.76 18.42 -1.82
C SER A 14 -1.98 17.14 -0.99
N PRO A 15 -2.34 17.24 0.30
CA PRO A 15 -2.56 16.07 1.16
C PRO A 15 -3.56 15.06 0.57
N GLU A 16 -4.65 15.55 -0.01
CA GLU A 16 -5.66 14.74 -0.73
C GLU A 16 -5.06 13.96 -1.92
N LEU A 17 -4.12 14.57 -2.65
CA LEU A 17 -3.50 13.96 -3.82
C LEU A 17 -2.46 12.92 -3.41
N ARG A 18 -1.74 13.15 -2.30
CA ARG A 18 -0.85 12.14 -1.69
C ARG A 18 -1.65 10.91 -1.25
N LEU A 19 -2.76 11.11 -0.54
CA LEU A 19 -3.64 10.02 -0.12
C LEU A 19 -4.19 9.24 -1.33
N LYS A 20 -4.68 9.95 -2.36
CA LYS A 20 -5.17 9.31 -3.59
C LYS A 20 -4.09 8.50 -4.30
N ASN A 21 -2.88 9.02 -4.38
CA ASN A 21 -1.75 8.32 -5.01
C ASN A 21 -1.33 7.10 -4.20
N PHE A 22 -1.32 7.20 -2.87
CA PHE A 22 -1.07 6.09 -1.96
C PHE A 22 -2.09 4.96 -2.17
N GLN A 23 -3.39 5.26 -2.11
CA GLN A 23 -4.45 4.28 -2.35
C GLN A 23 -4.30 3.59 -3.70
N ARG A 24 -4.01 4.38 -4.75
CA ARG A 24 -3.78 3.85 -6.10
C ARG A 24 -2.56 2.93 -6.15
N SER A 25 -1.49 3.27 -5.44
CA SER A 25 -0.28 2.47 -5.39
C SER A 25 -0.52 1.11 -4.74
N ILE A 26 -1.22 1.07 -3.61
CA ILE A 26 -1.61 -0.19 -2.95
C ILE A 26 -2.48 -1.04 -3.88
N VAL A 27 -3.51 -0.45 -4.48
CA VAL A 27 -4.38 -1.16 -5.44
C VAL A 27 -3.57 -1.74 -6.59
N LEU A 28 -2.69 -0.95 -7.21
CA LEU A 28 -1.86 -1.44 -8.32
C LEU A 28 -0.92 -2.57 -7.87
N SER A 29 -0.31 -2.44 -6.70
CA SER A 29 0.62 -3.46 -6.17
C SER A 29 -0.10 -4.80 -5.94
N ILE A 30 -1.29 -4.78 -5.35
CA ILE A 30 -2.13 -5.97 -5.15
C ILE A 30 -2.59 -6.57 -6.48
N PHE A 31 -3.05 -5.73 -7.42
CA PHE A 31 -3.56 -6.22 -8.71
C PHE A 31 -2.46 -6.73 -9.65
N LEU A 32 -1.23 -6.28 -9.47
CA LEU A 32 -0.07 -6.70 -10.28
C LEU A 32 0.74 -7.81 -9.62
N TRP A 33 0.43 -8.18 -8.36
CA TRP A 33 1.09 -9.28 -7.68
C TRP A 33 0.81 -10.61 -8.42
N PRO A 34 1.82 -11.28 -9.01
CA PRO A 34 1.59 -12.43 -9.87
C PRO A 34 0.95 -13.61 -9.15
N SER A 35 1.36 -13.89 -7.91
CA SER A 35 0.89 -15.04 -7.14
C SER A 35 -0.60 -14.91 -6.79
N LEU A 36 -1.04 -13.72 -6.38
CA LEU A 36 -2.47 -13.43 -6.19
C LEU A 36 -3.25 -13.43 -7.51
N SER A 37 -2.69 -12.87 -8.59
CA SER A 37 -3.34 -12.89 -9.91
C SER A 37 -3.55 -14.31 -10.43
N LEU A 38 -2.58 -15.20 -10.21
CA LEU A 38 -2.70 -16.62 -10.53
C LEU A 38 -3.79 -17.29 -9.68
N ALA A 39 -3.83 -17.01 -8.38
CA ALA A 39 -4.84 -17.54 -7.48
C ALA A 39 -6.27 -17.13 -7.88
N VAL A 40 -6.44 -15.86 -8.28
CA VAL A 40 -7.74 -15.33 -8.76
C VAL A 40 -8.14 -15.97 -10.09
N THR A 41 -7.25 -16.02 -11.07
CA THR A 41 -7.56 -16.60 -12.39
C THR A 41 -7.80 -18.10 -12.34
N SER A 42 -7.20 -18.79 -11.37
CA SER A 42 -7.40 -20.22 -11.12
C SER A 42 -8.56 -20.53 -10.18
N LEU A 43 -9.27 -19.51 -9.68
CA LEU A 43 -10.39 -19.63 -8.73
C LEU A 43 -10.03 -20.39 -7.44
N TRP A 44 -8.78 -20.26 -6.96
CA TRP A 44 -8.36 -20.92 -5.72
C TRP A 44 -9.11 -20.41 -4.49
N GLY A 45 -9.58 -19.16 -4.51
CA GLY A 45 -10.47 -18.60 -3.49
C GLY A 45 -11.97 -18.82 -3.76
N GLY A 46 -12.32 -19.64 -4.76
CA GLY A 46 -13.70 -19.86 -5.21
C GLY A 46 -14.23 -18.82 -6.20
N PRO A 47 -15.54 -18.82 -6.51
CA PRO A 47 -16.16 -17.89 -7.47
C PRO A 47 -15.95 -16.42 -7.13
N GLU A 48 -15.87 -16.11 -5.83
CA GLU A 48 -15.69 -14.76 -5.29
C GLU A 48 -14.20 -14.34 -5.22
N SER A 49 -13.29 -15.04 -5.92
CA SER A 49 -11.86 -14.73 -5.88
C SER A 49 -11.53 -13.30 -6.32
N SER A 50 -12.30 -12.74 -7.27
CA SER A 50 -12.11 -11.33 -7.69
C SER A 50 -12.45 -10.37 -6.56
N ASP A 51 -13.58 -10.60 -5.87
CA ASP A 51 -14.05 -9.78 -4.76
C ASP A 51 -13.10 -9.88 -3.55
N LYS A 52 -12.54 -11.07 -3.30
CA LYS A 52 -11.49 -11.27 -2.28
C LYS A 52 -10.24 -10.44 -2.56
N ARG A 53 -9.80 -10.33 -3.80
CA ARG A 53 -8.66 -9.46 -4.16
C ARG A 53 -8.98 -7.98 -3.89
N GLU A 54 -10.19 -7.54 -4.22
CA GLU A 54 -10.63 -6.17 -3.93
C GLU A 54 -10.71 -5.91 -2.43
N TYR A 55 -11.21 -6.88 -1.67
CA TYR A 55 -11.25 -6.86 -0.22
C TYR A 55 -9.84 -6.70 0.37
N ILE A 56 -8.86 -7.51 -0.05
CA ILE A 56 -7.47 -7.42 0.41
C ILE A 56 -6.89 -6.03 0.14
N ALA A 57 -7.10 -5.46 -1.05
CA ALA A 57 -6.62 -4.12 -1.38
C ALA A 57 -7.24 -3.05 -0.46
N GLY A 58 -8.54 -3.14 -0.19
CA GLY A 58 -9.24 -2.23 0.72
C GLY A 58 -8.72 -2.35 2.15
N THR A 59 -8.62 -3.56 2.69
CA THR A 59 -8.13 -3.80 4.05
C THR A 59 -6.69 -3.30 4.22
N LEU A 60 -5.83 -3.51 3.23
CA LEU A 60 -4.45 -3.03 3.31
C LEU A 60 -4.38 -1.50 3.28
N ILE A 61 -5.23 -0.83 2.49
CA ILE A 61 -5.36 0.63 2.49
C ILE A 61 -5.80 1.12 3.86
N ASP A 62 -6.85 0.55 4.42
CA ASP A 62 -7.41 0.97 5.71
C ASP A 62 -6.35 0.81 6.80
N LEU A 63 -5.72 -0.36 6.88
CA LEU A 63 -4.71 -0.70 7.87
C LEU A 63 -3.49 0.23 7.81
N LEU A 64 -2.95 0.48 6.62
CA LEU A 64 -1.79 1.36 6.43
C LEU A 64 -2.13 2.86 6.52
N SER A 65 -3.42 3.22 6.49
CA SER A 65 -3.88 4.59 6.72
C SER A 65 -4.03 4.93 8.20
N GLU A 66 -4.02 3.93 9.09
CA GLU A 66 -4.11 4.13 10.54
C GLU A 66 -2.83 4.80 11.07
N GLU A 67 -3.00 5.80 11.94
CA GLU A 67 -1.89 6.53 12.58
C GLU A 67 -0.92 5.60 13.33
N GLU A 68 -1.45 4.52 13.90
CA GLU A 68 -0.69 3.51 14.64
C GLU A 68 0.24 2.70 13.74
N ASN A 69 -0.07 2.62 12.44
CA ASN A 69 0.65 1.79 11.48
C ASN A 69 1.57 2.60 10.55
N LYS A 70 1.86 3.86 10.86
CA LYS A 70 2.74 4.71 10.03
C LYS A 70 4.20 4.29 10.01
N GLU A 71 4.64 3.56 11.02
CA GLU A 71 6.03 3.11 11.19
C GLU A 71 6.18 1.58 11.07
N VAL A 72 5.22 0.91 10.43
CA VAL A 72 5.29 -0.54 10.26
C VAL A 72 6.41 -0.95 9.31
N GLU A 73 7.03 -2.07 9.63
CA GLU A 73 8.07 -2.67 8.81
C GLU A 73 7.50 -3.53 7.69
N ALA A 74 8.26 -3.67 6.60
CA ALA A 74 7.84 -4.43 5.43
C ALA A 74 7.52 -5.90 5.81
N ASP A 75 8.29 -6.50 6.72
CA ASP A 75 8.08 -7.86 7.22
C ASP A 75 6.68 -8.06 7.84
N TRP A 76 6.13 -7.02 8.49
CA TRP A 76 4.79 -7.08 9.05
C TRP A 76 3.71 -7.04 7.95
N ILE A 77 3.89 -6.17 6.95
CA ILE A 77 3.02 -6.11 5.78
C ILE A 77 3.06 -7.43 5.01
N GLU A 78 4.26 -8.00 4.81
CA GLU A 78 4.45 -9.31 4.18
C GLU A 78 3.67 -10.39 4.94
N THR A 79 3.80 -10.42 6.27
CA THR A 79 3.09 -11.41 7.11
C THR A 79 1.58 -11.36 6.88
N ILE A 80 1.01 -10.16 6.76
CA ILE A 80 -0.43 -9.97 6.47
C ILE A 80 -0.78 -10.47 5.07
N LEU A 81 0.03 -10.14 4.05
CA LEU A 81 -0.18 -10.61 2.68
C LEU A 81 -0.14 -12.13 2.58
N LEU A 82 0.82 -12.77 3.24
CA LEU A 82 0.94 -14.23 3.32
C LEU A 82 -0.26 -14.85 4.05
N GLN A 83 -0.72 -14.22 5.13
CA GLN A 83 -1.91 -14.67 5.85
C GLN A 83 -3.16 -14.62 4.97
N PHE A 84 -3.35 -13.55 4.18
CA PHE A 84 -4.45 -13.50 3.23
C PHE A 84 -4.37 -14.58 2.15
N MET A 85 -3.18 -14.84 1.61
CA MET A 85 -3.02 -15.93 0.63
C MET A 85 -3.35 -17.30 1.23
N SER A 86 -2.97 -17.53 2.50
CA SER A 86 -3.31 -18.74 3.23
C SER A 86 -4.81 -18.86 3.50
N ASP A 87 -5.43 -17.82 4.06
CA ASP A 87 -6.81 -17.89 4.57
C ASP A 87 -7.85 -17.79 3.46
N GLU A 88 -7.62 -16.90 2.48
CA GLU A 88 -8.62 -16.61 1.44
C GLU A 88 -8.45 -17.47 0.19
N PHE A 89 -7.23 -17.97 -0.07
CA PHE A 89 -6.88 -18.70 -1.29
C PHE A 89 -6.29 -20.09 -1.04
N GLU A 90 -6.11 -20.51 0.23
CA GLU A 90 -5.50 -21.79 0.61
C GLU A 90 -4.10 -22.01 -0.02
N VAL A 91 -3.35 -20.92 -0.22
CA VAL A 91 -2.06 -20.92 -0.93
C VAL A 91 -0.95 -20.42 -0.03
N ASN A 92 0.11 -21.22 0.05
CA ASN A 92 1.36 -20.79 0.67
C ASN A 92 2.28 -20.16 -0.40
N VAL A 93 2.59 -18.87 -0.26
CA VAL A 93 3.50 -18.15 -1.17
C VAL A 93 4.89 -18.08 -0.54
N ASP A 94 5.90 -18.62 -1.22
CA ASP A 94 7.30 -18.69 -0.75
C ASP A 94 8.28 -18.38 -1.90
N ASP A 95 7.92 -17.40 -2.72
CA ASP A 95 8.73 -16.95 -3.88
C ASP A 95 9.34 -15.55 -3.68
N GLY A 96 9.17 -14.97 -2.49
CA GLY A 96 9.65 -13.62 -2.14
C GLY A 96 8.82 -12.47 -2.72
N SER A 97 7.80 -12.73 -3.54
CA SER A 97 7.02 -11.68 -4.19
C SER A 97 6.12 -10.91 -3.20
N ALA A 98 5.73 -11.53 -2.09
CA ALA A 98 5.00 -10.86 -1.01
C ALA A 98 5.84 -9.74 -0.37
N MET A 99 7.13 -10.00 -0.12
CA MET A 99 8.08 -9.00 0.37
C MET A 99 8.28 -7.84 -0.62
N GLU A 100 8.31 -8.11 -1.92
CA GLU A 100 8.42 -7.05 -2.93
C GLU A 100 7.21 -6.11 -2.91
N VAL A 101 6.00 -6.68 -2.79
CA VAL A 101 4.75 -5.90 -2.64
C VAL A 101 4.76 -5.11 -1.33
N ALA A 102 5.19 -5.72 -0.23
CA ALA A 102 5.29 -5.08 1.08
C ALA A 102 6.23 -3.87 1.09
N ASN A 103 7.41 -3.99 0.46
CA ASN A 103 8.35 -2.88 0.32
C ASN A 103 7.77 -1.72 -0.49
N GLY A 104 7.04 -2.03 -1.57
CA GLY A 104 6.31 -1.04 -2.35
C GLY A 104 5.30 -0.29 -1.47
N GLY A 105 4.48 -1.01 -0.71
CA GLY A 105 3.50 -0.41 0.21
C GLY A 105 4.14 0.49 1.27
N LYS A 106 5.21 0.02 1.93
CA LYS A 106 5.93 0.77 2.97
C LYS A 106 6.49 2.11 2.44
N GLN A 107 7.09 2.10 1.26
CA GLN A 107 7.70 3.30 0.68
C GLN A 107 6.67 4.45 0.57
N PHE A 108 5.44 4.16 0.14
CA PHE A 108 4.41 5.19 0.01
C PHE A 108 3.85 5.68 1.34
N VAL A 109 3.79 4.83 2.38
CA VAL A 109 3.38 5.25 3.74
C VAL A 109 4.35 6.30 4.28
N GLN A 110 5.67 6.09 4.09
CA GLN A 110 6.69 7.04 4.49
C GLN A 110 6.56 8.37 3.74
N GLU A 111 6.37 8.33 2.42
CA GLU A 111 6.18 9.54 1.60
C GLU A 111 4.93 10.35 2.00
N VAL A 112 3.85 9.69 2.45
CA VAL A 112 2.64 10.35 2.98
C VAL A 112 2.91 10.96 4.36
N GLY A 113 3.59 10.23 5.25
CA GLY A 113 3.90 10.65 6.62
C GLY A 113 4.86 11.84 6.70
N GLU A 114 5.95 11.81 5.92
CA GLU A 114 6.96 12.88 5.90
C GLU A 114 6.39 14.21 5.38
N GLY A 115 5.42 14.15 4.47
CA GLY A 115 4.78 15.33 3.91
C GLY A 115 3.76 16.02 4.83
N MET A 116 3.37 15.39 5.94
CA MET A 116 2.41 15.94 6.93
C MET A 116 3.12 16.50 8.19
N GLY A 117 4.41 16.20 8.37
CA GLY A 117 5.17 16.52 9.59
C GLY A 117 5.67 17.97 9.76
N SER A 118 5.36 18.90 8.85
CA SER A 118 5.92 20.27 8.90
C SER A 118 4.90 21.42 8.90
N GLU A 119 3.59 21.17 8.93
CA GLU A 119 2.55 22.22 8.93
C GLU A 119 1.60 22.19 10.14
N GLY A 120 2.06 21.73 11.29
CA GLY A 120 1.35 21.83 12.57
C GLY A 120 2.03 22.83 13.51
N TRP A 121 1.61 24.09 13.46
CA TRP A 121 2.20 25.20 14.21
C TRP A 121 2.09 25.01 15.73
N LYS A 122 3.19 25.32 16.42
CA LYS A 122 3.11 25.92 17.75
C LYS A 122 2.33 27.22 17.63
N GLU A 123 1.13 27.25 18.20
CA GLU A 123 0.53 28.48 18.74
C GLU A 123 0.86 28.60 20.22
#